data_AF-A0A380DQ93-F1
#
_entry.id   AF-A0A380DQ93-F1
#
_cell.length_a   1.000
_cell.length_b   1.000
_cell.length_c   1.000
_cell.angle_alpha   90.00
_cell.angle_beta   90.00
_cell.angle_gamma   90.00
#
_symmetry.space_group_name_H-M   'P 1'
#
loop_
_entity.id
_entity.type
_entity.pdbx_description
1 polymer ?
#
loop_
_entity_poly.entity_id
_entity_poly.type
_entity_poly.pdbx_seq_one_letter_code
_entity_poly.pdbx_strand_id
1 'polypeptide(L)'
;MKTRIDSLATQEEEYTYFFNGVKHILKAKNKELKGIHGAVAEIIDVPSKLTQAIETALGASLQHVIVDSEKDGRQAIQFLKERNLGRATFLPLNVIQSRVVATDIKSIAKEANGFISIASEAVKVAPEYQNIIGNLLGNTIIVDHLKHANELARAIKYRTRIVTLEGDIVNPGGSMTGGGARKSKSILSQKDELTTMRHQLEDYLRQTESFEQQFKELKIKVIN
;
A
#
# COMPACT_ATOMS: atom_id res chain seq x y z
N MET A 1 12.91 -14.88 15.10
CA MET A 1 11.82 -13.90 14.86
C MET A 1 12.26 -12.47 15.17
N LYS A 2 12.71 -12.15 16.39
CA LYS A 2 13.15 -10.79 16.78
C LYS A 2 14.20 -10.19 15.82
N THR A 3 15.27 -10.93 15.50
CA THR A 3 16.28 -10.50 14.51
C THR A 3 15.71 -10.15 13.14
N ARG A 4 14.65 -10.83 12.70
CA ARG A 4 14.00 -10.57 11.40
C ARG A 4 13.15 -9.29 11.47
N ILE A 5 12.44 -9.08 12.58
CA ILE A 5 11.70 -7.84 12.87
C ILE A 5 12.66 -6.66 12.91
N ASP A 6 13.77 -6.78 13.64
CA ASP A 6 14.77 -5.72 13.76
C ASP A 6 15.37 -5.38 12.38
N SER A 7 15.72 -6.39 11.59
CA SER A 7 16.20 -6.20 10.21
C SER A 7 15.20 -5.49 9.31
N LEU A 8 13.91 -5.85 9.38
CA LEU A 8 12.86 -5.20 8.59
C LEU A 8 12.60 -3.76 9.05
N ALA A 9 12.64 -3.51 10.36
CA ALA A 9 12.49 -2.19 10.94
C ALA A 9 13.65 -1.26 10.54
N THR A 10 14.90 -1.73 10.59
CA THR A 10 16.05 -0.94 10.10
C THR A 10 15.91 -0.61 8.62
N GLN A 11 15.46 -1.55 7.80
CA GLN A 11 15.27 -1.31 6.36
C GLN A 11 14.16 -0.28 6.07
N GLU A 12 13.10 -0.27 6.88
CA GLU A 12 12.03 0.72 6.83
C GLU A 12 12.57 2.12 7.18
N GLU A 13 13.30 2.24 8.30
CA GLU A 13 13.94 3.51 8.72
C GLU A 13 14.94 4.06 7.70
N GLU A 14 15.66 3.17 7.00
CA GLU A 14 16.62 3.55 5.98
C GLU A 14 16.01 3.82 4.59
N TYR A 15 14.70 3.59 4.44
CA TYR A 15 13.95 3.64 3.17
C TYR A 15 14.61 2.78 2.07
N THR A 16 15.10 1.60 2.43
CA THR A 16 15.94 0.75 1.55
C THR A 16 15.21 0.31 0.27
N TYR A 17 13.89 0.18 0.32
CA TYR A 17 13.06 -0.27 -0.80
C TYR A 17 12.48 0.87 -1.64
N PHE A 18 12.79 2.12 -1.30
CA PHE A 18 12.34 3.28 -2.04
C PHE A 18 13.31 3.66 -3.15
N PHE A 19 12.78 4.23 -4.23
CA PHE A 19 13.56 4.86 -5.28
C PHE A 19 14.45 5.95 -4.70
N ASN A 20 15.63 6.13 -5.29
CA ASN A 20 16.66 7.00 -4.75
C ASN A 20 16.16 8.43 -4.44
N GLY A 21 15.38 9.02 -5.35
CA GLY A 21 14.82 10.37 -5.14
C GLY A 21 13.84 10.41 -3.99
N VAL A 22 12.96 9.41 -3.89
CA VAL A 22 11.97 9.31 -2.79
C VAL A 22 12.68 9.16 -1.45
N LYS A 23 13.68 8.27 -1.35
CA LYS A 23 14.50 8.09 -0.14
C LYS A 23 15.11 9.40 0.35
N HIS A 24 15.67 10.21 -0.54
CA HIS A 24 16.26 11.49 -0.16
C HIS A 24 15.22 12.52 0.32
N ILE A 25 14.06 12.57 -0.31
CA ILE A 25 12.95 13.42 0.17
C ILE A 25 12.51 13.02 1.57
N LEU A 26 12.28 11.72 1.80
CA LEU A 26 11.80 11.22 3.09
C LEU A 26 12.83 11.44 4.20
N LYS A 27 14.13 11.34 3.91
CA LYS A 27 15.20 11.67 4.87
C LYS A 27 15.31 13.17 5.18
N ALA A 28 14.95 14.03 4.25
CA ALA A 28 14.98 15.49 4.38
C ALA A 28 13.69 16.08 5.00
N LYS A 29 12.62 15.28 5.11
CA LYS A 29 11.35 15.63 5.75
C LYS A 29 11.59 16.21 7.15
N ASN A 30 10.97 17.36 7.43
CA ASN A 30 11.05 18.10 8.69
C ASN A 30 12.46 18.56 9.11
N LYS A 31 13.43 18.50 8.20
CA LYS A 31 14.80 18.99 8.40
C LYS A 31 15.08 20.12 7.42
N GLU A 32 15.25 19.76 6.15
CA GLU A 32 15.52 20.69 5.05
C GLU A 32 14.26 21.00 4.24
N LEU A 33 13.30 20.08 4.23
CA LEU A 33 12.04 20.21 3.51
C LEU A 33 10.86 20.27 4.47
N LYS A 34 9.97 21.22 4.22
CA LYS A 34 8.68 21.37 4.92
C LYS A 34 7.54 20.87 4.04
N GLY A 35 6.40 20.58 4.66
CA GLY A 35 5.19 20.14 3.98
C GLY A 35 5.29 18.77 3.28
N ILE A 36 6.17 17.90 3.76
CA ILE A 36 6.29 16.51 3.29
C ILE A 36 5.56 15.59 4.26
N HIS A 37 4.52 14.89 3.80
CA HIS A 37 3.74 13.97 4.64
C HIS A 37 4.35 12.58 4.69
N GLY A 38 4.88 12.09 3.57
CA GLY A 38 5.40 10.74 3.42
C GLY A 38 5.06 10.17 2.05
N ALA A 39 5.49 8.95 1.78
CA ALA A 39 5.07 8.21 0.61
C ALA A 39 3.69 7.57 0.81
N VAL A 40 2.99 7.29 -0.29
CA VAL A 40 1.67 6.61 -0.26
C VAL A 40 1.74 5.31 0.56
N ALA A 41 2.78 4.49 0.39
CA ALA A 41 2.96 3.23 1.12
C ALA A 41 3.05 3.38 2.66
N GLU A 42 3.52 4.53 3.16
CA GLU A 42 3.61 4.79 4.60
C GLU A 42 2.22 5.09 5.19
N ILE A 43 1.35 5.74 4.40
CA ILE A 43 0.10 6.36 4.87
C ILE A 43 -1.12 5.44 4.70
N ILE A 44 -1.03 4.42 3.85
CA ILE A 44 -2.13 3.47 3.62
C ILE A 44 -2.06 2.24 4.51
N ASP A 45 -3.24 1.72 4.85
CA ASP A 45 -3.44 0.40 5.44
C ASP A 45 -4.34 -0.44 4.51
N VAL A 46 -3.93 -1.67 4.24
CA VAL A 46 -4.53 -2.55 3.23
C VAL A 46 -4.76 -3.92 3.87
N PRO A 47 -5.98 -4.49 3.78
CA PRO A 47 -6.21 -5.85 4.26
C PRO A 47 -5.28 -6.85 3.55
N SER A 48 -4.68 -7.78 4.29
CA SER A 48 -3.65 -8.70 3.76
C SER A 48 -4.10 -9.49 2.52
N LYS A 49 -5.40 -9.84 2.43
CA LYS A 49 -5.99 -10.53 1.26
C LYS A 49 -6.00 -9.70 -0.03
N LEU A 50 -5.89 -8.38 0.08
CA LEU A 50 -5.94 -7.43 -1.03
C LEU A 50 -4.57 -6.78 -1.31
N THR A 51 -3.55 -7.07 -0.49
CA THR A 51 -2.22 -6.47 -0.60
C THR A 51 -1.67 -6.59 -2.02
N GLN A 52 -1.69 -7.79 -2.61
CA GLN A 52 -1.18 -8.01 -3.96
C GLN A 52 -1.96 -7.23 -5.02
N ALA A 53 -3.29 -7.23 -4.98
CA ALA A 53 -4.12 -6.48 -5.92
C ALA A 53 -3.87 -4.96 -5.83
N ILE A 54 -3.81 -4.41 -4.61
CA ILE A 54 -3.56 -2.97 -4.39
C ILE A 54 -2.14 -2.59 -4.78
N GLU A 55 -1.18 -3.43 -4.45
CA GLU A 55 0.22 -3.25 -4.82
C GLU A 55 0.39 -3.22 -6.34
N THR A 56 -0.22 -4.17 -7.05
CA THR A 56 -0.27 -4.19 -8.52
C THR A 56 -0.97 -2.95 -9.07
N ALA A 57 -2.11 -2.54 -8.50
CA ALA A 57 -2.87 -1.38 -8.97
C ALA A 57 -2.10 -0.06 -8.81
N LEU A 58 -1.34 0.09 -7.72
CA LEU A 58 -0.55 1.29 -7.47
C LEU A 58 0.79 1.25 -8.21
N GLY A 59 1.45 0.10 -8.28
CA GLY A 59 2.79 -0.04 -8.85
C GLY A 59 3.77 1.00 -8.28
N ALA A 60 4.45 1.75 -9.15
CA ALA A 60 5.36 2.81 -8.75
C ALA A 60 4.69 3.96 -7.97
N SER A 61 3.36 4.11 -8.07
CA SER A 61 2.62 5.14 -7.33
C SER A 61 2.57 4.90 -5.82
N LEU A 62 2.91 3.69 -5.35
CA LEU A 62 3.16 3.43 -3.93
C LEU A 62 4.23 4.36 -3.33
N GLN A 63 5.16 4.82 -4.14
CA GLN A 63 6.30 5.62 -3.71
C GLN A 63 6.14 7.10 -4.03
N HIS A 64 4.99 7.51 -4.57
CA HIS A 64 4.72 8.93 -4.75
C HIS A 64 4.65 9.63 -3.39
N VAL A 65 5.21 10.82 -3.29
CA VAL A 65 5.34 11.58 -2.05
C VAL A 65 4.18 12.55 -1.93
N ILE A 66 3.44 12.47 -0.83
CA ILE A 66 2.35 13.39 -0.52
C ILE A 66 2.94 14.66 0.10
N VAL A 67 2.48 15.81 -0.40
CA VAL A 67 2.92 17.14 0.04
C VAL A 67 1.73 18.06 0.31
N ASP A 68 1.90 19.05 1.17
CA ASP A 68 0.87 20.05 1.49
C ASP A 68 0.38 20.77 0.22
N SER A 69 1.31 21.29 -0.58
CA SER A 69 0.99 22.10 -1.75
C SER A 69 1.94 21.92 -2.94
N GLU A 70 1.53 22.43 -4.10
CA GLU A 70 2.40 22.51 -5.28
C GLU A 70 3.71 23.29 -5.02
N LYS A 71 3.69 24.26 -4.10
CA LYS A 71 4.89 25.00 -3.70
C LYS A 71 5.90 24.07 -3.04
N ASP A 72 5.46 23.24 -2.10
CA ASP A 72 6.30 22.28 -1.40
C ASP A 72 6.82 21.21 -2.35
N GLY A 73 5.97 20.74 -3.29
CA GLY A 73 6.39 19.87 -4.38
C GLY A 73 7.49 20.48 -5.26
N ARG A 74 7.38 21.75 -5.66
CA ARG A 74 8.43 22.45 -6.43
C ARG A 74 9.73 22.59 -5.64
N GLN A 75 9.66 22.90 -4.35
CA GLN A 75 10.84 22.98 -3.48
C GLN A 75 11.54 21.62 -3.37
N ALA A 76 10.77 20.54 -3.19
CA ALA A 76 11.30 19.19 -3.14
C ALA A 76 11.94 18.76 -4.48
N ILE A 77 11.34 19.12 -5.62
CA ILE A 77 11.94 18.89 -6.94
C ILE A 77 13.27 19.66 -7.08
N GLN A 78 13.30 20.92 -6.67
CA GLN A 78 14.52 21.74 -6.73
C GLN A 78 15.63 21.14 -5.85
N PHE A 79 15.27 20.70 -4.64
CA PHE A 79 16.19 19.99 -3.73
C PHE A 79 16.84 18.76 -4.40
N LEU A 80 16.05 17.93 -5.10
CA LEU A 80 16.57 16.77 -5.82
C LEU A 80 17.47 17.16 -6.99
N LYS A 81 17.08 18.21 -7.74
CA LYS A 81 17.79 18.67 -8.93
C LYS A 81 19.16 19.26 -8.59
N GLU A 82 19.24 20.15 -7.61
CA GLU A 82 20.49 20.81 -7.20
C GLU A 82 21.54 19.83 -6.70
N ARG A 83 21.09 18.72 -6.09
CA ARG A 83 21.96 17.70 -5.51
C ARG A 83 22.09 16.43 -6.36
N ASN A 84 21.47 16.38 -7.54
CA ASN A 84 21.43 15.20 -8.43
C ASN A 84 20.97 13.89 -7.74
N LEU A 85 19.95 13.97 -6.88
CA LEU A 85 19.52 12.87 -6.02
C LEU A 85 18.46 11.94 -6.65
N GLY A 86 18.27 12.02 -7.97
CA GLY A 86 17.30 11.22 -8.71
C GLY A 86 15.94 11.93 -8.86
N ARG A 87 14.87 11.14 -8.95
CA ARG A 87 13.51 11.61 -9.30
C ARG A 87 12.47 11.07 -8.33
N ALA A 88 11.43 11.86 -8.10
CA ALA A 88 10.24 11.48 -7.36
C ALA A 88 9.01 12.16 -7.98
N THR A 89 7.83 11.56 -7.75
CA THR A 89 6.53 12.16 -8.09
C THR A 89 5.90 12.67 -6.82
N PHE A 90 5.31 13.87 -6.88
CA PHE A 90 4.70 14.54 -5.73
C PHE A 90 3.20 14.69 -5.92
N LEU A 91 2.43 14.51 -4.84
CA LEU A 91 0.98 14.56 -4.83
C LEU A 91 0.53 15.69 -3.88
N PRO A 92 0.28 16.89 -4.42
CA PRO A 92 -0.09 18.06 -3.62
C PRO A 92 -1.56 17.97 -3.16
N LEU A 93 -1.77 17.96 -1.84
CA LEU A 93 -3.09 17.82 -1.22
C LEU A 93 -4.05 18.95 -1.61
N ASN A 94 -3.52 20.16 -1.78
CA ASN A 94 -4.33 21.35 -2.08
C ASN A 94 -4.98 21.35 -3.47
N VAL A 95 -4.50 20.55 -4.44
CA VAL A 95 -5.02 20.56 -5.83
C VAL A 95 -5.42 19.19 -6.36
N ILE A 96 -4.89 18.10 -5.81
CA ILE A 96 -5.16 16.76 -6.33
C ILE A 96 -6.64 16.39 -6.24
N GLN A 97 -7.20 15.94 -7.35
CA GLN A 97 -8.61 15.58 -7.46
C GLN A 97 -8.80 14.07 -7.46
N SER A 98 -9.81 13.63 -6.72
CA SER A 98 -10.25 12.25 -6.74
C SER A 98 -10.74 11.84 -8.13
N ARG A 99 -10.55 10.57 -8.49
CA ARG A 99 -11.17 9.94 -9.64
C ARG A 99 -12.18 8.92 -9.13
N VAL A 100 -13.28 8.75 -9.84
CA VAL A 100 -14.30 7.77 -9.50
C VAL A 100 -14.66 6.94 -10.72
N VAL A 101 -14.95 5.66 -10.51
CA VAL A 101 -15.60 4.83 -11.53
C VAL A 101 -16.95 5.46 -11.88
N ALA A 102 -17.24 5.58 -13.18
CA ALA A 102 -18.50 6.12 -13.65
C ALA A 102 -19.70 5.30 -13.13
N THR A 103 -20.82 5.95 -12.85
CA THR A 103 -21.98 5.35 -12.16
C THR A 103 -22.55 4.13 -12.90
N ASP A 104 -22.59 4.20 -14.24
CA ASP A 104 -23.00 3.10 -15.12
C ASP A 104 -22.07 1.89 -14.97
N ILE A 105 -20.75 2.13 -15.02
CA ILE A 105 -19.72 1.10 -14.84
C ILE A 105 -19.79 0.50 -13.43
N LYS A 106 -19.96 1.34 -12.41
CA LYS A 106 -20.06 0.88 -11.01
C LYS A 106 -21.25 -0.04 -10.80
N SER A 107 -22.39 0.26 -11.43
CA SER A 107 -23.60 -0.55 -11.35
C SER A 107 -23.39 -1.91 -12.01
N ILE A 108 -22.83 -1.93 -13.23
CA ILE A 108 -22.49 -3.17 -13.95
C ILE A 108 -21.48 -4.01 -13.15
N ALA A 109 -20.46 -3.37 -12.59
CA ALA A 109 -19.42 -4.07 -11.84
C ALA A 109 -19.98 -4.77 -10.60
N LYS A 110 -20.89 -4.13 -9.86
CA LYS A 110 -21.50 -4.71 -8.65
C LYS A 110 -22.31 -5.98 -8.91
N GLU A 111 -22.86 -6.13 -10.11
CA GLU A 111 -23.62 -7.32 -10.52
C GLU A 111 -22.76 -8.36 -11.24
N ALA A 112 -21.51 -8.03 -11.55
CA ALA A 112 -20.61 -8.94 -12.25
C ALA A 112 -20.07 -10.03 -11.32
N ASN A 113 -19.92 -11.23 -11.89
CA ASN A 113 -19.27 -12.34 -11.20
C ASN A 113 -17.85 -11.96 -10.78
N GLY A 114 -17.47 -12.39 -9.57
CA GLY A 114 -16.13 -12.17 -9.04
C GLY A 114 -15.83 -10.73 -8.62
N PHE A 115 -16.79 -9.80 -8.65
CA PHE A 115 -16.59 -8.45 -8.12
C PHE A 115 -16.26 -8.46 -6.63
N ILE A 116 -15.21 -7.73 -6.25
CA ILE A 116 -14.78 -7.61 -4.85
C ILE A 116 -15.02 -6.20 -4.34
N SER A 117 -14.42 -5.20 -5.00
CA SER A 117 -14.52 -3.80 -4.55
C SER A 117 -14.01 -2.83 -5.62
N ILE A 118 -14.29 -1.53 -5.42
CA ILE A 118 -13.49 -0.47 -6.03
C ILE A 118 -12.19 -0.36 -5.20
N ALA A 119 -11.03 -0.29 -5.86
CA ALA A 119 -9.75 -0.38 -5.17
C ALA A 119 -9.54 0.73 -4.12
N SER A 120 -10.06 1.93 -4.34
CA SER A 120 -10.00 3.01 -3.35
C SER A 120 -10.83 2.75 -2.09
N GLU A 121 -11.91 1.96 -2.22
CA GLU A 121 -12.81 1.61 -1.10
C GLU A 121 -12.20 0.49 -0.22
N ALA A 122 -11.22 -0.25 -0.75
CA ALA A 122 -10.52 -1.33 -0.06
C ALA A 122 -9.35 -0.85 0.83
N VAL A 123 -8.95 0.41 0.69
CA VAL A 123 -7.78 0.97 1.38
C VAL A 123 -8.21 1.90 2.50
N LYS A 124 -7.67 1.71 3.70
CA LYS A 124 -7.87 2.60 4.84
C LYS A 124 -6.82 3.70 4.83
N VAL A 125 -7.27 4.93 5.04
CA VAL A 125 -6.41 6.12 5.06
C VAL A 125 -7.09 7.23 5.86
N ALA A 126 -6.31 8.16 6.44
CA ALA A 126 -6.88 9.33 7.12
C ALA A 126 -7.68 10.24 6.14
N PRO A 127 -8.72 10.96 6.61
CA PRO A 127 -9.63 11.71 5.75
C PRO A 127 -8.95 12.72 4.81
N GLU A 128 -7.88 13.37 5.27
CA GLU A 128 -7.10 14.33 4.48
C GLU A 128 -6.48 13.74 3.20
N TYR A 129 -6.24 12.42 3.17
CA TYR A 129 -5.61 11.72 2.05
C TYR A 129 -6.62 11.06 1.09
N GLN A 130 -7.92 11.22 1.32
CA GLN A 130 -8.96 10.54 0.52
C GLN A 130 -8.88 10.91 -0.97
N ASN A 131 -8.58 12.17 -1.29
CA ASN A 131 -8.38 12.60 -2.68
C ASN A 131 -7.18 11.94 -3.34
N ILE A 132 -6.11 11.65 -2.58
CA ILE A 132 -4.94 10.91 -3.07
C ILE A 132 -5.36 9.49 -3.48
N ILE A 133 -6.03 8.79 -2.58
CA ILE A 133 -6.44 7.40 -2.81
C ILE A 133 -7.47 7.30 -3.92
N GLY A 134 -8.44 8.22 -3.96
CA GLY A 134 -9.39 8.33 -5.06
C GLY A 134 -8.70 8.62 -6.40
N ASN A 135 -7.68 9.48 -6.43
CA ASN A 135 -6.93 9.75 -7.67
C ASN A 135 -6.21 8.50 -8.21
N LEU A 136 -5.54 7.76 -7.32
CA LEU A 136 -4.69 6.62 -7.69
C LEU A 136 -5.47 5.32 -7.93
N LEU A 137 -6.56 5.10 -7.17
CA LEU A 137 -7.28 3.83 -7.12
C LEU A 137 -8.78 3.95 -7.42
N GLY A 138 -9.35 5.16 -7.42
CA GLY A 138 -10.79 5.35 -7.52
C GLY A 138 -11.40 5.05 -8.89
N ASN A 139 -10.57 4.89 -9.93
CA ASN A 139 -10.99 4.33 -11.22
C ASN A 139 -10.36 2.94 -11.48
N THR A 140 -10.39 2.06 -10.48
CA THR A 140 -9.90 0.67 -10.56
C THR A 140 -10.84 -0.27 -9.84
N ILE A 141 -11.18 -1.38 -10.49
CA ILE A 141 -12.06 -2.43 -9.94
C ILE A 141 -11.19 -3.64 -9.57
N ILE A 142 -11.46 -4.25 -8.42
CA ILE A 142 -10.85 -5.50 -7.99
C ILE A 142 -11.82 -6.64 -8.21
N VAL A 143 -11.33 -7.73 -8.81
CA VAL A 143 -12.05 -8.98 -8.99
C VAL A 143 -11.24 -10.17 -8.47
N ASP A 144 -11.85 -11.35 -8.36
CA ASP A 144 -11.19 -12.57 -7.90
C ASP A 144 -10.10 -13.07 -8.86
N HIS A 145 -10.40 -13.27 -10.15
CA HIS A 145 -9.51 -13.92 -11.12
C HIS A 145 -9.67 -13.40 -12.55
N LEU A 146 -8.72 -13.73 -13.42
CA LEU A 146 -8.58 -13.15 -14.76
C LEU A 146 -9.79 -13.38 -15.68
N LYS A 147 -10.45 -14.54 -15.59
CA LYS A 147 -11.62 -14.81 -16.44
C LYS A 147 -12.76 -13.81 -16.18
N HIS A 148 -13.14 -13.61 -14.92
CA HIS A 148 -14.12 -12.60 -14.51
C HIS A 148 -13.65 -11.18 -14.86
N ALA A 149 -12.34 -10.89 -14.75
CA ALA A 149 -11.80 -9.60 -15.18
C ALA A 149 -12.09 -9.33 -16.67
N ASN A 150 -11.86 -10.32 -17.53
CA ASN A 150 -12.10 -10.20 -18.97
C ASN A 150 -13.59 -10.10 -19.32
N GLU A 151 -14.46 -10.82 -18.60
CA GLU A 151 -15.91 -10.73 -18.76
C GLU A 151 -16.43 -9.33 -18.40
N LEU A 152 -16.02 -8.83 -17.23
CA LEU A 152 -16.37 -7.48 -16.79
C LEU A 152 -15.80 -6.42 -17.74
N ALA A 153 -14.54 -6.56 -18.18
CA ALA A 153 -13.91 -5.64 -19.12
C ALA A 153 -14.72 -5.49 -20.41
N ARG A 154 -15.21 -6.60 -20.98
CA ARG A 154 -16.11 -6.59 -22.14
C ARG A 154 -17.42 -5.88 -21.85
N ALA A 155 -18.06 -6.20 -20.71
CA ALA A 155 -19.33 -5.61 -20.32
C ALA A 155 -19.26 -4.08 -20.19
N ILE A 156 -18.13 -3.56 -19.66
CA ILE A 156 -17.90 -2.13 -19.48
C ILE A 156 -17.19 -1.47 -20.68
N LYS A 157 -17.07 -2.18 -21.80
CA LYS A 157 -16.42 -1.72 -23.04
C LYS A 157 -14.97 -1.22 -22.82
N TYR A 158 -14.23 -1.88 -21.94
CA TYR A 158 -12.82 -1.60 -21.63
C TYR A 158 -12.56 -0.14 -21.21
N ARG A 159 -13.48 0.46 -20.43
CA ARG A 159 -13.38 1.87 -19.99
C ARG A 159 -12.66 2.07 -18.66
N THR A 160 -12.56 1.03 -17.84
CA THR A 160 -11.97 1.08 -16.49
C THR A 160 -10.99 -0.05 -16.29
N ARG A 161 -9.92 0.23 -15.52
CA ARG A 161 -8.90 -0.74 -15.15
C ARG A 161 -9.48 -1.77 -14.18
N ILE A 162 -9.18 -3.05 -14.41
CA ILE A 162 -9.58 -4.16 -13.54
C ILE A 162 -8.32 -4.91 -13.09
N VAL A 163 -8.23 -5.25 -11.81
CA VAL A 163 -7.12 -5.99 -11.21
C VAL A 163 -7.64 -7.21 -10.48
N THR A 164 -6.97 -8.35 -10.61
CA THR A 164 -7.33 -9.59 -9.90
C THR A 164 -6.66 -9.66 -8.52
N LEU A 165 -7.10 -10.58 -7.66
CA LEU A 165 -6.43 -10.85 -6.38
C LEU A 165 -4.97 -11.29 -6.58
N GLU A 166 -4.70 -12.01 -7.66
CA GLU A 166 -3.36 -12.47 -8.05
C GLU A 166 -2.54 -11.40 -8.78
N GLY A 167 -3.10 -10.20 -8.97
CA GLY A 167 -2.38 -9.07 -9.54
C GLY A 167 -2.25 -9.09 -11.06
N ASP A 168 -3.12 -9.80 -11.77
CA ASP A 168 -3.30 -9.59 -13.20
C ASP A 168 -4.10 -8.31 -13.44
N ILE A 169 -3.82 -7.62 -14.55
CA ILE A 169 -4.43 -6.35 -14.92
C ILE A 169 -5.07 -6.46 -16.30
N VAL A 170 -6.30 -5.95 -16.39
CA VAL A 170 -6.93 -5.57 -17.67
C VAL A 170 -7.05 -4.04 -17.68
N ASN A 171 -6.33 -3.39 -18.58
CA ASN A 171 -6.33 -1.93 -18.70
C ASN A 171 -7.44 -1.43 -19.64
N PRO A 172 -7.81 -0.15 -19.54
CA PRO A 172 -8.62 0.48 -20.56
C PRO A 172 -8.00 0.32 -21.95
N GLY A 173 -8.83 0.10 -22.96
CA GLY A 173 -8.36 -0.23 -24.31
C GLY A 173 -7.93 -1.70 -24.52
N GLY A 174 -8.05 -2.55 -23.50
CA GLY A 174 -7.98 -4.01 -23.62
C GLY A 174 -6.59 -4.63 -23.50
N SER A 175 -5.55 -3.85 -23.21
CA SER A 175 -4.24 -4.43 -22.92
C SER A 175 -4.27 -5.19 -21.60
N MET A 176 -3.56 -6.33 -21.56
CA MET A 176 -3.49 -7.21 -20.41
C MET A 176 -2.06 -7.30 -19.89
N THR A 177 -1.91 -7.40 -18.58
CA THR A 177 -0.62 -7.61 -17.90
C THR A 177 -0.82 -8.69 -16.86
N GLY A 178 0.08 -9.68 -16.84
CA GLY A 178 0.00 -10.79 -15.90
C GLY A 178 1.29 -11.60 -15.95
N GLY A 179 1.38 -12.62 -15.10
CA GLY A 179 2.52 -13.51 -15.02
C GLY A 179 2.92 -13.85 -13.59
N GLY A 180 3.97 -14.67 -13.45
CA GLY A 180 4.47 -15.06 -12.14
C GLY A 180 5.09 -13.88 -11.40
N ALA A 181 4.69 -13.69 -10.13
CA ALA A 181 5.31 -12.70 -9.26
C ALA A 181 6.82 -12.99 -9.14
N ARG A 182 7.67 -12.08 -9.63
CA ARG A 182 9.08 -12.09 -9.20
C ARG A 182 9.07 -11.86 -7.70
N LYS A 183 9.76 -12.73 -6.93
CA LYS A 183 9.88 -12.66 -5.46
C LYS A 183 10.63 -11.41 -4.95
N SER A 184 10.60 -10.27 -5.65
CA SER A 184 11.04 -9.01 -5.04
C SER A 184 9.94 -8.55 -4.09
N LYS A 185 10.14 -8.74 -2.79
CA LYS A 185 9.18 -8.30 -1.77
C LYS A 185 8.96 -6.79 -1.90
N SER A 186 7.75 -6.39 -2.23
CA SER A 186 7.37 -4.98 -2.29
C SER A 186 7.19 -4.37 -0.92
N ILE A 187 7.16 -3.03 -0.87
CA ILE A 187 7.04 -2.24 0.36
C ILE A 187 5.79 -2.64 1.16
N LEU A 188 4.64 -2.82 0.51
CA LEU A 188 3.42 -3.24 1.23
C LEU A 188 3.50 -4.66 1.78
N SER A 189 3.97 -5.60 0.95
CA SER A 189 4.18 -6.98 1.37
C SER A 189 5.15 -7.08 2.57
N GLN A 190 6.17 -6.22 2.63
CA GLN A 190 7.10 -6.16 3.76
C GLN A 190 6.50 -5.52 5.01
N LYS A 191 5.69 -4.45 4.84
CA LYS A 191 4.93 -3.83 5.94
C LYS A 191 3.95 -4.82 6.57
N ASP A 192 3.27 -5.62 5.75
CA ASP A 192 2.37 -6.70 6.19
C ASP A 192 3.14 -7.82 6.92
N GLU A 193 4.30 -8.25 6.38
CA GLU A 193 5.19 -9.23 7.03
C GLU A 193 5.65 -8.72 8.42
N LEU A 194 6.11 -7.48 8.50
CA LEU A 194 6.57 -6.87 9.74
C LEU A 194 5.44 -6.75 10.77
N THR A 195 4.26 -6.29 10.35
CA THR A 195 3.08 -6.16 11.21
C THR A 195 2.63 -7.51 11.74
N THR A 196 2.55 -8.52 10.87
CA THR A 196 2.21 -9.90 11.25
C THR A 196 3.21 -10.48 12.24
N MET A 197 4.51 -10.32 11.99
CA MET A 197 5.55 -10.81 12.89
C MET A 197 5.54 -10.10 14.25
N ARG A 198 5.22 -8.79 14.30
CA ARG A 198 5.08 -8.05 15.55
C ARG A 198 3.91 -8.58 16.38
N HIS A 199 2.75 -8.81 15.77
CA HIS A 199 1.61 -9.41 16.46
C HIS A 199 1.92 -10.82 16.97
N GLN A 200 2.56 -11.66 16.16
CA GLN A 200 2.99 -12.99 16.61
C GLN A 200 3.97 -12.93 17.79
N LEU A 201 4.86 -11.93 17.82
CA LEU A 201 5.77 -11.72 18.95
C LEU A 201 5.01 -11.36 20.22
N GLU A 202 4.05 -10.44 20.14
CA GLU A 202 3.23 -10.05 21.28
C GLU A 202 2.43 -11.23 21.83
N ASP A 203 1.84 -12.04 20.94
CA ASP A 203 1.08 -13.23 21.33
C ASP A 203 1.98 -14.27 22.03
N TYR A 204 3.17 -14.53 21.50
CA TYR A 204 4.11 -15.44 22.14
C TYR A 204 4.60 -14.93 23.49
N LEU A 205 4.88 -13.63 23.63
CA LEU A 205 5.28 -13.04 24.92
C LEU A 205 4.16 -13.21 25.96
N ARG A 206 2.91 -12.95 25.60
CA ARG A 206 1.75 -13.18 26.49
C ARG A 206 1.60 -14.65 26.87
N GLN A 207 1.81 -15.58 25.93
CA GLN A 207 1.76 -17.01 26.22
C GLN A 207 2.89 -17.43 27.18
N THR A 208 4.12 -16.93 26.96
CA THR A 208 5.24 -17.19 27.87
C THR A 208 4.95 -16.69 29.28
N GLU A 209 4.46 -15.46 29.44
CA GLU A 209 4.07 -14.92 30.75
C GLU A 209 2.98 -15.78 31.42
N SER A 210 1.97 -16.21 30.67
CA SER A 210 0.92 -17.10 31.17
C SER A 210 1.48 -18.45 31.64
N PHE A 211 2.39 -19.07 30.87
CA PHE A 211 3.00 -20.35 31.26
C PHE A 211 3.92 -20.21 32.47
N GLU A 212 4.66 -19.11 32.58
CA GLU A 212 5.49 -18.83 33.76
C GLU A 212 4.65 -18.66 35.02
N GLN A 213 3.49 -18.00 34.93
CA GLN A 213 2.55 -17.88 36.05
C GLN A 213 1.99 -19.25 36.45
N GLN A 214 1.51 -20.05 35.50
CA GLN A 214 1.02 -21.40 35.75
C GLN A 214 2.09 -22.31 36.37
N PHE A 215 3.33 -22.22 35.91
CA PHE A 215 4.44 -22.98 36.47
C PHE A 215 4.73 -22.59 37.92
N LYS A 216 4.71 -21.29 38.25
CA LYS A 216 4.85 -20.80 39.63
C LYS A 216 3.74 -21.31 40.53
N GLU A 217 2.48 -21.25 40.08
CA GLU A 217 1.33 -21.76 40.84
C GLU A 217 1.43 -23.28 41.09
N LEU A 218 1.79 -24.05 40.06
CA LEU A 218 1.94 -25.49 40.19
C LEU A 218 3.09 -25.86 41.13
N LYS A 219 4.20 -25.12 41.08
CA LYS A 219 5.33 -25.32 42.00
C LYS A 219 4.93 -25.06 43.45
N ILE A 220 4.12 -24.04 43.72
CA ILE A 220 3.58 -23.77 45.07
C ILE A 220 2.66 -24.92 45.52
N LYS A 221 1.83 -25.46 44.62
CA LYS A 221 0.93 -26.59 44.93
C LYS A 221 1.63 -27.92 45.18
N VAL A 222 2.83 -28.13 44.62
CA VAL A 222 3.61 -29.37 44.82
C VAL A 222 4.46 -29.31 46.09
N ILE A 223 4.78 -28.11 46.59
CA ILE A 223 5.60 -27.90 47.79
C ILE A 223 4.75 -27.88 49.08
N ASN A 224 3.44 -27.64 48.97
CA ASN A 224 2.47 -27.77 50.06
C ASN A 224 1.75 -29.12 50.00
#